data_AF-A0A059DIJ8-F1
#
_entry.id   AF-A0A059DIJ8-F1
#
_cell.length_a   1.000
_cell.length_b   1.000
_cell.length_c   1.000
_cell.angle_alpha   90.00
_cell.angle_beta   90.00
_cell.angle_gamma   90.00
#
_symmetry.space_group_name_H-M   'P 1'
#
loop_
_entity.id
_entity.type
_entity.pdbx_description
1 polymer ?
#
loop_
_entity_poly.entity_id
_entity_poly.type
_entity_poly.pdbx_seq_one_letter_code
_entity_poly.pdbx_strand_id
1 'polypeptide(L)' 'MLQLFLAVAFSAVPLTLYVPPIRSLNLFVETVEGLFRQTTLYTLRAYPRIRLAFSRLYNSLVRFSR' A
#
# COMPACT_ATOMS: atom_id res chain seq x y z
N MET A 1 -20.16 17.81 33.44
CA MET A 1 -19.09 16.95 32.87
C MET A 1 -19.62 15.66 32.25
N LEU A 2 -20.43 14.87 32.96
CA LEU A 2 -20.94 13.57 32.47
C LEU A 2 -21.79 13.67 31.18
N GLN A 3 -22.58 14.74 31.03
CA GLN A 3 -23.35 15.01 29.80
C GLN A 3 -22.48 15.21 28.56
N LEU A 4 -21.34 15.89 28.68
CA LEU A 4 -20.41 16.09 27.56
C LEU A 4 -19.77 14.76 27.14
N PHE A 5 -19.46 13.90 28.11
CA PHE A 5 -18.90 12.58 27.87
C PHE A 5 -19.89 11.67 27.11
N LEU A 6 -21.15 11.67 27.53
CA LEU A 6 -22.21 10.94 26.84
C LEU A 6 -22.46 11.49 25.43
N ALA A 7 -22.49 12.80 25.26
CA ALA A 7 -22.67 13.43 23.95
C ALA A 7 -21.55 13.06 22.96
N VAL A 8 -20.29 13.06 23.42
CA VAL A 8 -19.14 12.62 22.62
C VAL A 8 -19.23 11.13 22.29
N ALA A 9 -19.60 10.29 23.26
CA ALA A 9 -19.76 8.85 23.04
C ALA A 9 -20.87 8.58 21.99
N PHE A 10 -22.05 9.18 22.13
CA PHE A 10 -23.15 9.01 21.17
C PHE A 10 -22.82 9.57 19.78
N SER A 11 -22.00 10.61 19.69
CA SER A 11 -21.49 11.11 18.40
C SER A 11 -20.46 10.19 17.75
N ALA A 12 -19.66 9.47 18.55
CA ALA A 12 -18.62 8.58 18.05
C ALA A 12 -19.16 7.17 17.70
N VAL A 13 -20.28 6.75 18.28
CA VAL A 13 -20.96 5.46 17.98
C VAL A 13 -21.16 5.22 16.47
N PRO A 14 -21.73 6.14 15.66
CA PRO A 14 -21.86 5.90 14.22
C PRO A 14 -20.51 5.79 13.50
N LEU A 15 -19.45 6.46 13.99
CA LEU A 15 -18.11 6.35 13.41
C LEU A 15 -17.53 4.94 13.57
N THR A 16 -17.88 4.23 14.65
CA THR A 16 -17.46 2.84 14.88
C THR A 16 -18.12 1.83 13.93
N LEU A 17 -19.23 2.19 13.28
CA LEU A 17 -19.87 1.37 12.25
C LEU A 17 -19.18 1.54 10.87
N TYR A 18 -18.49 2.67 10.65
CA TYR A 18 -17.75 2.93 9.42
C TYR A 18 -16.30 2.45 9.47
N VAL A 19 -15.68 2.47 10.65
CA VAL A 19 -14.32 1.97 10.82
C VAL A 19 -14.38 0.47 11.09
N PRO A 20 -13.87 -0.38 10.18
CA PRO A 20 -13.85 -1.81 10.39
C PRO A 20 -13.08 -2.10 11.69
N PRO A 21 -13.61 -2.92 12.62
CA PRO A 21 -12.96 -3.22 13.89
C PRO A 21 -11.53 -3.74 13.65
N ILE A 22 -10.63 -3.58 14.64
CA ILE A 22 -9.21 -3.99 14.52
C ILE A 22 -9.06 -5.45 14.04
N ARG A 23 -10.03 -6.32 14.34
CA ARG A 23 -10.06 -7.70 13.82
C ARG A 23 -10.15 -7.80 12.29
N SER A 24 -10.87 -6.91 11.62
CA SER A 24 -10.92 -6.85 10.15
C SER A 24 -9.68 -6.21 9.51
N LEU A 25 -8.86 -5.49 10.28
CA LEU A 25 -7.55 -5.06 9.78
C LEU A 25 -6.67 -6.27 9.47
N ASN A 26 -6.83 -7.39 10.17
CA ASN A 26 -6.04 -8.59 9.90
C ASN A 26 -6.38 -9.19 8.51
N LEU A 27 -7.67 -9.26 8.16
CA LEU A 27 -8.13 -9.68 6.83
C LEU A 27 -7.76 -8.67 5.74
N PHE A 28 -7.79 -7.37 6.06
CA PHE A 28 -7.32 -6.33 5.16
C PHE A 28 -5.81 -6.44 4.91
N VAL A 29 -5.01 -6.67 5.94
CA VAL A 29 -3.56 -6.86 5.81
C VAL A 29 -3.26 -8.14 5.01
N GLU A 30 -3.98 -9.23 5.25
CA GLU A 30 -3.82 -10.48 4.52
C GLU A 30 -4.16 -10.34 3.03
N THR A 31 -5.23 -9.62 2.68
CA THR A 31 -5.58 -9.33 1.28
C THR A 31 -4.57 -8.40 0.61
N VAL A 32 -4.10 -7.37 1.32
CA VAL A 32 -3.06 -6.46 0.83
C VAL A 32 -1.74 -7.21 0.62
N GLU A 33 -1.33 -8.08 1.54
CA GLU A 33 -0.14 -8.91 1.43
C GLU A 33 -0.25 -9.89 0.24
N GLY A 34 -1.41 -10.51 0.02
CA GLY A 34 -1.68 -11.32 -1.17
C GLY A 34 -1.49 -10.54 -2.47
N LEU A 35 -2.02 -9.31 -2.51
CA LEU A 35 -1.88 -8.41 -3.66
C LEU A 35 -0.42 -7.98 -3.89
N PHE A 36 0.30 -7.63 -2.82
CA PHE A 36 1.72 -7.30 -2.86
C PHE A 36 2.57 -8.49 -3.26
N ARG A 37 2.26 -9.70 -2.82
CA ARG A 37 3.01 -10.90 -3.15
C ARG A 37 2.85 -11.26 -4.63
N GLN A 38 1.65 -11.15 -5.17
CA GLN A 38 1.43 -11.34 -6.61
C GLN A 38 2.17 -10.28 -7.43
N THR A 39 1.99 -9.00 -7.10
CA THR A 39 2.68 -7.90 -7.80
C THR A 39 4.20 -7.97 -7.65
N THR A 40 4.71 -8.36 -6.49
CA THR A 40 6.15 -8.54 -6.25
C THR A 40 6.70 -9.72 -7.02
N LEU A 41 6.02 -10.87 -7.11
CA LEU A 41 6.50 -11.99 -7.94
C LEU A 41 6.60 -11.61 -9.43
N TYR A 42 5.61 -10.88 -9.95
CA TYR A 42 5.66 -10.33 -11.31
C TYR A 42 6.77 -9.28 -11.46
N THR A 43 6.87 -8.37 -10.50
CA THR A 43 7.86 -7.28 -10.51
C THR A 43 9.27 -7.82 -10.33
N LEU A 44 9.52 -8.79 -9.47
CA LEU A 44 10.85 -9.34 -9.17
C LEU A 44 11.43 -10.13 -10.35
N ARG A 45 10.57 -10.70 -11.20
CA ARG A 45 10.96 -11.30 -12.48
C ARG A 45 11.15 -10.25 -13.58
N ALA A 46 10.34 -9.19 -13.59
CA ALA A 46 10.45 -8.08 -14.54
C ALA A 46 11.63 -7.12 -14.21
N TYR A 47 11.97 -6.96 -12.94
CA TYR A 47 12.97 -6.04 -12.40
C TYR A 47 14.38 -6.26 -12.96
N PRO A 48 14.93 -7.48 -13.02
CA PRO A 48 16.25 -7.70 -13.62
C PRO A 48 16.26 -7.37 -15.12
N ARG A 49 15.15 -7.66 -15.83
CA ARG A 49 15.00 -7.35 -17.26
C ARG A 49 14.92 -5.84 -17.50
N ILE A 50 14.11 -5.13 -16.71
CA ILE A 50 13.94 -3.69 -16.78
C ILE A 50 15.24 -2.98 -16.40
N ARG A 51 15.92 -3.42 -15.33
CA ARG A 51 17.21 -2.87 -14.89
C ARG A 51 18.29 -2.99 -15.97
N LEU A 52 18.36 -4.12 -16.67
CA LEU A 52 19.28 -4.30 -17.80
C LEU A 52 18.90 -3.44 -19.01
N ALA A 53 17.62 -3.27 -19.30
CA ALA A 53 17.18 -2.36 -20.36
C ALA A 53 17.52 -0.90 -20.02
N PHE A 54 17.30 -0.49 -18.77
CA PHE A 54 17.65 0.84 -18.28
C PHE A 54 19.16 1.09 -18.31
N SER A 55 20.00 0.12 -17.93
CA SER A 55 21.46 0.29 -17.99
C SER A 55 21.94 0.44 -19.43
N ARG A 56 21.34 -0.29 -20.38
CA ARG A 56 21.62 -0.13 -21.82
C ARG A 56 21.21 1.24 -22.32
N LEU A 57 20.01 1.70 -21.98
CA LEU A 57 19.51 3.03 -22.37
C LEU A 57 20.37 4.14 -21.78
N TYR A 58 20.73 4.04 -20.50
CA TYR A 58 21.58 5.03 -19.85
C TYR A 58 22.98 5.06 -20.48
N ASN A 59 23.57 3.89 -20.75
CA ASN A 59 24.86 3.83 -21.43
C ASN A 59 24.79 4.38 -22.87
N SER A 60 23.70 4.15 -23.61
CA SER A 60 23.50 4.75 -24.93
C SER A 60 23.30 6.27 -24.86
N LEU A 61 22.58 6.78 -23.86
CA LEU A 61 22.37 8.22 -23.66
C LEU A 61 23.67 8.91 -23.28
N VAL A 62 24.44 8.33 -22.35
CA VAL A 62 25.77 8.85 -21.97
C VAL A 62 26.73 8.83 -23.15
N ARG A 63 26.72 7.78 -23.98
CA ARG A 63 27.54 7.70 -25.20
C ARG A 63 27.09 8.69 -26.27
N PHE A 64 25.79 8.96 -26.39
CA PHE A 64 25.25 9.94 -27.33
C PHE A 64 25.52 11.39 -26.89
N SER A 65 25.61 11.63 -25.58
CA SER A 65 25.86 12.95 -25.00
C SER A 65 27.34 13.37 -25.01
N ARG A 66 28.26 12.54 -25.52
CA ARG A 66 29.71 12.78 -25.54
C ARG A 66 30.21 12.89 -26.98
#